data_AF-T1IZD9-F1
#
_entry.id   AF-T1IZD9-F1
#
_cell.length_a   1.000
_cell.length_b   1.000
_cell.length_c   1.000
_cell.angle_alpha   90.00
_cell.angle_beta   90.00
_cell.angle_gamma   90.00
#
_symmetry.space_group_name_H-M   'P 1'
#
loop_
_entity.id
_entity.type
_entity.pdbx_description
1 polymer ?
#
loop_
_entity_poly.entity_id
_entity_poly.type
_entity_poly.pdbx_seq_one_letter_code
_entity_poly.pdbx_strand_id
1 'polypeptide(L)'
;MGFTQKKIIGELRCKHSFHLSVRHLRRILKTLQLTGRSQYSELKDLVLFIQDEINQSGQCHGYKWMHKKCITHGLVVKQEDTHLGLSCGHVVVYEGGDILTKFLWHVDGYDKLKPFGICISGCIDGFSRKVLWLKPYYTNNDPYIIAGYFLETVVALHGCPKIVRQTGNQCYIKGTSTSNQRIEAWWGILRKENGNFWIEFFHAMKDNGTFSGSVLDKNLIQFCFMHIIENELNEVVKIWNVHRISSSRKALMPIGKPIVLYDLRYHICTILLTIYVCPNECKACLQYIVTRSECMCSLQVVWDLCNILITENNWSIPCDCYEAKILYLNLRNLILEEIQ
;
A
#
# COMPACT_ATOMS: atom_id res chain seq x y z
N MET A 1 -24.04 25.68 -11.29
CA MET A 1 -25.26 25.36 -12.06
C MET A 1 -24.88 25.03 -13.50
N GLY A 2 -25.16 23.82 -13.99
CA GLY A 2 -24.90 23.43 -15.39
C GLY A 2 -26.15 23.58 -16.26
N PHE A 3 -25.99 24.02 -17.51
CA PHE A 3 -27.11 24.10 -18.46
C PHE A 3 -27.60 22.70 -18.83
N THR A 4 -28.92 22.50 -18.85
CA THR A 4 -29.50 21.24 -19.33
C THR A 4 -29.24 21.06 -20.82
N GLN A 5 -29.11 19.81 -21.29
CA GLN A 5 -28.87 19.50 -22.71
C GLN A 5 -29.93 20.14 -23.63
N LYS A 6 -31.18 20.26 -23.16
CA LYS A 6 -32.26 20.94 -23.89
C LYS A 6 -32.01 22.46 -24.00
N LYS A 7 -31.50 23.12 -22.95
CA LYS A 7 -31.11 24.54 -23.01
C LYS A 7 -29.93 24.77 -23.94
N ILE A 8 -28.91 23.90 -23.91
CA ILE A 8 -27.74 24.00 -24.81
C ILE A 8 -28.18 23.89 -26.28
N ILE A 9 -29.07 22.94 -26.59
CA ILE A 9 -29.63 22.79 -27.96
C ILE A 9 -30.48 24.01 -28.32
N GLY A 10 -31.28 24.53 -27.39
CA GLY A 10 -32.08 25.73 -27.61
C GLY A 10 -31.23 26.95 -27.95
N GLU A 11 -30.16 27.20 -27.18
CA GLU A 11 -29.23 28.31 -27.42
C GLU A 11 -28.46 28.16 -28.73
N LEU A 12 -27.93 26.96 -29.02
CA LEU A 12 -27.23 26.68 -30.28
C LEU A 12 -28.15 26.84 -31.49
N ARG A 13 -29.43 26.51 -31.35
CA ARG A 13 -30.44 26.72 -32.38
C ARG A 13 -30.78 28.20 -32.57
N CYS A 14 -31.00 28.94 -31.48
CA CYS A 14 -31.45 30.33 -31.55
C CYS A 14 -30.34 31.32 -31.91
N LYS A 15 -29.10 31.11 -31.44
CA LYS A 15 -27.99 32.06 -31.64
C LYS A 15 -27.04 31.68 -32.78
N HIS A 16 -26.97 30.40 -33.11
CA HIS A 16 -25.98 29.89 -34.06
C HIS A 16 -26.60 29.01 -35.16
N SER A 17 -27.93 28.90 -35.24
CA SER A 17 -28.67 28.14 -36.26
C SER A 17 -28.27 26.66 -36.37
N PHE A 18 -27.67 26.08 -35.32
CA PHE A 18 -27.30 24.67 -35.31
C PHE A 18 -28.48 23.80 -34.87
N HIS A 19 -28.93 22.92 -35.77
CA HIS A 19 -29.98 21.95 -35.50
C HIS A 19 -29.38 20.61 -35.06
N LEU A 20 -29.13 20.47 -33.76
CA LEU A 20 -28.58 19.23 -33.18
C LEU A 20 -29.65 18.43 -32.45
N SER A 21 -29.64 17.10 -32.65
CA SER A 21 -30.38 16.19 -31.76
C SER A 21 -29.63 16.02 -30.44
N VAL A 22 -30.36 15.66 -29.36
CA VAL A 22 -29.77 15.38 -28.04
C VAL A 22 -28.68 14.31 -28.12
N ARG A 23 -28.86 13.31 -28.99
CA ARG A 23 -27.88 12.25 -29.22
C ARG A 23 -26.60 12.79 -29.86
N HIS A 24 -26.73 13.69 -30.83
CA HIS A 24 -25.60 14.32 -31.52
C HIS A 24 -24.81 15.23 -30.57
N LEU A 25 -25.51 16.04 -29.77
CA LEU A 25 -24.89 16.86 -28.73
C LEU A 25 -24.12 16.01 -27.72
N ARG A 26 -24.69 14.89 -27.24
CA ARG A 26 -23.98 13.97 -26.32
C ARG A 26 -22.71 13.40 -26.93
N ARG A 27 -22.73 13.08 -28.22
CA ARG A 27 -21.54 12.57 -28.93
C ARG A 27 -20.45 13.64 -29.00
N ILE A 28 -20.81 14.87 -29.37
CA ILE A 28 -19.88 16.01 -29.42
C ILE A 28 -19.28 16.29 -28.04
N LEU A 29 -20.12 16.37 -27.00
CA LEU A 29 -19.66 16.57 -25.62
C LEU A 29 -18.73 15.44 -25.15
N LYS A 30 -18.97 14.20 -25.57
CA LYS A 30 -18.09 13.05 -25.27
C LYS A 30 -16.74 13.17 -25.99
N THR A 31 -16.74 13.56 -27.26
CA THR A 31 -15.51 13.79 -28.03
C THR A 31 -14.69 14.94 -27.43
N LEU A 32 -15.35 15.99 -26.94
CA LEU A 32 -14.71 17.15 -26.32
C LEU A 32 -14.38 16.94 -24.82
N GLN A 33 -14.65 15.76 -24.26
CA GLN A 33 -14.54 15.45 -22.82
C GLN A 33 -15.35 16.40 -21.89
N LEU A 34 -16.35 17.08 -22.44
CA LEU A 34 -17.30 17.97 -21.75
C LEU A 34 -18.58 17.22 -21.34
N THR A 35 -18.48 15.93 -21.05
CA THR A 35 -19.59 15.21 -20.41
C THR A 35 -19.73 15.75 -19.00
N GLY A 36 -20.86 16.39 -18.71
CA GLY A 36 -21.11 17.06 -17.44
C GLY A 36 -20.58 16.24 -16.27
N ARG A 37 -19.54 16.75 -15.61
CA ARG A 37 -19.14 16.23 -14.31
C ARG A 37 -20.35 16.43 -13.42
N SER A 38 -21.05 15.36 -13.06
CA SER A 38 -21.82 15.39 -11.82
C SER A 38 -20.81 15.79 -10.77
N GLN A 39 -20.93 17.00 -10.22
CA GLN A 39 -20.19 17.37 -9.02
C GLN A 39 -20.70 16.39 -7.96
N TYR A 40 -19.97 15.29 -7.77
CA TYR A 40 -20.27 14.37 -6.69
C TYR A 40 -20.08 15.14 -5.39
N SER A 41 -20.98 14.93 -4.43
CA SER A 41 -20.82 15.50 -3.09
C SER A 41 -19.50 15.03 -2.49
N GLU A 42 -18.88 15.87 -1.68
CA GLU A 42 -17.63 15.49 -1.03
C GLU A 42 -17.89 14.28 -0.12
N LEU A 43 -16.87 13.42 0.01
CA LEU A 43 -16.97 12.23 0.86
C LEU A 43 -17.32 12.59 2.30
N LYS A 44 -16.86 13.75 2.79
CA LYS A 44 -17.18 14.27 4.12
C LYS A 44 -18.68 14.45 4.32
N ASP A 45 -19.37 15.03 3.35
CA ASP A 45 -20.82 15.31 3.43
C ASP A 45 -21.63 14.00 3.45
N LEU A 46 -21.23 13.03 2.63
CA LEU A 46 -21.83 11.69 2.63
C LEU A 46 -21.67 11.00 3.99
N VAL A 47 -20.48 11.07 4.58
CA VAL A 47 -20.17 10.44 5.87
C VAL A 47 -20.98 11.06 7.00
N LEU A 48 -21.01 12.39 7.07
CA LEU A 48 -21.80 13.12 8.07
C LEU A 48 -23.29 12.79 7.96
N PHE A 49 -23.82 12.72 6.74
CA PHE A 49 -25.22 12.38 6.49
C PHE A 49 -25.55 10.95 6.93
N ILE A 50 -24.72 9.96 6.56
CA ILE A 50 -24.93 8.56 6.95
C ILE A 50 -24.89 8.42 8.48
N GLN A 51 -24.02 9.16 9.17
CA GLN A 51 -23.90 9.12 10.63
C GLN A 51 -25.13 9.71 11.33
N ASP A 52 -25.60 10.88 10.88
CA ASP A 52 -26.82 11.49 11.42
C ASP A 52 -28.02 10.56 11.27
N GLU A 53 -28.13 9.94 10.09
CA GLU A 53 -29.15 8.94 9.81
C GLU A 53 -29.03 7.72 10.73
N ILE A 54 -27.86 7.10 10.85
CA ILE A 54 -27.65 5.95 11.75
C ILE A 54 -27.94 6.32 13.21
N ASN A 55 -27.64 7.52 13.67
CA ASN A 55 -27.93 7.93 15.05
C ASN A 55 -29.42 8.18 15.31
N GLN A 56 -30.23 8.34 14.26
CA GLN A 56 -31.67 8.58 14.34
C GLN A 56 -32.46 7.35 13.84
N SER A 57 -33.35 7.56 12.87
CA SER A 57 -34.24 6.53 12.30
C SER A 57 -33.53 5.56 11.33
N GLY A 58 -32.26 5.80 11.02
CA GLY A 58 -31.48 5.15 9.97
C GLY A 58 -30.94 3.75 10.30
N GLN A 59 -31.00 3.33 11.57
CA GLN A 59 -30.21 2.23 12.15
C GLN A 59 -30.32 0.88 11.43
N CYS A 60 -31.48 0.56 10.85
CA CYS A 60 -31.73 -0.74 10.20
C CYS A 60 -31.72 -0.66 8.66
N HIS A 61 -31.37 0.49 8.08
CA HIS A 61 -31.52 0.69 6.65
C HIS A 61 -30.31 0.16 5.87
N GLY A 62 -30.58 -0.78 4.96
CA GLY A 62 -29.58 -1.25 4.01
C GLY A 62 -29.10 -0.17 3.03
N TYR A 63 -27.93 -0.38 2.44
CA TYR A 63 -27.24 0.62 1.62
C TYR A 63 -28.07 1.19 0.46
N LYS A 64 -28.96 0.40 -0.15
CA LYS A 64 -29.83 0.88 -1.24
C LYS A 64 -30.81 1.95 -0.76
N TRP A 65 -31.33 1.77 0.45
CA TRP A 65 -32.26 2.71 1.06
C TRP A 65 -31.53 3.95 1.57
N MET A 66 -30.34 3.76 2.16
CA MET A 66 -29.47 4.88 2.52
C MET A 66 -29.04 5.70 1.29
N HIS A 67 -28.78 5.05 0.15
CA HIS A 67 -28.39 5.72 -1.10
C HIS A 67 -29.56 6.57 -1.62
N LYS A 68 -30.78 6.03 -1.57
CA LYS A 68 -31.99 6.79 -1.87
C LYS A 68 -32.14 8.00 -0.95
N LYS A 69 -31.89 7.84 0.36
CA LYS A 69 -31.93 8.95 1.33
C LYS A 69 -30.91 10.04 1.02
N CYS A 70 -29.67 9.67 0.68
CA CYS A 70 -28.64 10.61 0.28
C CYS A 70 -29.13 11.46 -0.91
N ILE A 71 -29.68 10.81 -1.94
CA ILE A 71 -30.22 11.49 -3.13
C ILE A 71 -31.39 12.41 -2.76
N THR A 72 -32.33 11.94 -1.93
CA THR A 72 -33.48 12.75 -1.48
C THR A 72 -33.04 14.01 -0.71
N HIS A 73 -31.92 13.93 0.02
CA HIS A 73 -31.34 15.06 0.75
C HIS A 73 -30.34 15.89 -0.08
N GLY A 74 -30.33 15.71 -1.40
CA GLY A 74 -29.56 16.53 -2.32
C GLY A 74 -28.10 16.11 -2.49
N LEU A 75 -27.66 14.98 -1.91
CA LEU A 75 -26.32 14.44 -2.14
C LEU A 75 -26.26 13.71 -3.48
N VAL A 76 -25.22 14.01 -4.25
CA VAL A 76 -24.92 13.34 -5.51
C VAL A 76 -23.79 12.34 -5.25
N VAL A 77 -24.16 11.11 -4.89
CA VAL A 77 -23.23 10.06 -4.47
C VAL A 77 -23.49 8.76 -5.23
N LYS A 78 -22.45 7.96 -5.43
CA LYS A 78 -22.65 6.63 -6.02
C LYS A 78 -23.14 5.66 -4.96
N GLN A 79 -23.90 4.67 -5.42
CA GLN A 79 -24.37 3.60 -4.54
C GLN A 79 -23.23 2.79 -3.91
N GLU A 80 -22.10 2.65 -4.62
CA GLU A 80 -20.87 2.03 -4.09
C GLU A 80 -20.30 2.81 -2.90
N ASP A 81 -20.27 4.15 -2.99
CA ASP A 81 -19.77 5.02 -1.93
C ASP A 81 -20.69 5.01 -0.71
N THR A 82 -22.02 4.97 -0.91
CA THR A 82 -22.98 4.82 0.19
C THR A 82 -22.87 3.45 0.86
N HIS A 83 -22.75 2.37 0.09
CA HIS A 83 -22.54 1.03 0.64
C HIS A 83 -21.28 0.99 1.52
N LEU A 84 -20.21 1.58 1.03
CA LEU A 84 -18.95 1.65 1.75
C LEU A 84 -19.05 2.51 3.01
N GLY A 85 -19.68 3.69 2.93
CA GLY A 85 -19.95 4.54 4.09
C GLY A 85 -20.78 3.85 5.16
N LEU A 86 -21.84 3.13 4.76
CA LEU A 86 -22.70 2.38 5.67
C LEU A 86 -21.96 1.19 6.32
N SER A 87 -21.13 0.47 5.55
CA SER A 87 -20.29 -0.64 6.04
C SER A 87 -19.28 -0.21 7.11
N CYS A 88 -18.88 1.06 7.05
CA CYS A 88 -18.02 1.73 8.03
C CYS A 88 -18.79 2.41 9.17
N GLY A 89 -20.11 2.67 9.03
CA GLY A 89 -20.95 3.35 10.04
C GLY A 89 -21.70 2.42 10.99
N HIS A 90 -22.05 1.19 10.59
CA HIS A 90 -22.55 0.12 11.50
C HIS A 90 -21.41 -0.44 12.38
N VAL A 91 -20.78 0.43 13.16
CA VAL A 91 -19.66 0.11 14.07
C VAL A 91 -20.16 -0.25 15.47
N VAL A 92 -21.46 -0.10 15.73
CA VAL A 92 -22.10 -0.55 16.97
C VAL A 92 -23.10 -1.64 16.57
N VAL A 93 -22.95 -2.84 17.14
CA VAL A 93 -23.83 -4.02 17.00
C VAL A 93 -23.67 -4.86 15.73
N TYR A 94 -22.54 -5.55 15.60
CA TYR A 94 -22.55 -6.95 15.16
C TYR A 94 -21.74 -7.75 16.19
N GLU A 95 -22.43 -8.25 17.21
CA GLU A 95 -21.91 -9.28 18.11
C GLU A 95 -21.77 -10.57 17.31
N GLY A 96 -20.63 -10.72 16.64
CA GLY A 96 -20.32 -11.89 15.82
C GLY A 96 -19.13 -11.64 14.90
N GLY A 97 -17.91 -11.79 15.44
CA GLY A 97 -16.68 -12.11 14.67
C GLY A 97 -16.06 -11.05 13.74
N ASP A 98 -16.82 -10.18 13.08
CA ASP A 98 -16.36 -9.41 11.90
C ASP A 98 -15.92 -7.95 12.19
N ILE A 99 -16.03 -7.48 13.44
CA ILE A 99 -15.54 -6.15 13.84
C ILE A 99 -14.00 -6.11 13.94
N LEU A 100 -13.37 -7.25 14.26
CA LEU A 100 -11.94 -7.40 14.48
C LEU A 100 -11.08 -7.17 13.22
N THR A 101 -11.61 -7.41 12.02
CA THR A 101 -10.88 -7.24 10.76
C THR A 101 -10.81 -5.81 10.26
N LYS A 102 -11.56 -4.87 10.88
CA LYS A 102 -11.73 -3.50 10.37
C LYS A 102 -10.63 -2.53 10.79
N PHE A 103 -9.85 -2.81 11.84
CA PHE A 103 -8.74 -1.97 12.36
C PHE A 103 -7.45 -2.76 12.60
N LEU A 104 -7.23 -3.77 11.77
CA LEU A 104 -6.16 -4.73 11.92
C LEU A 104 -5.08 -4.48 10.85
N TRP A 105 -3.84 -4.27 11.30
CA TRP A 105 -2.67 -4.33 10.43
C TRP A 105 -2.06 -5.72 10.52
N HIS A 106 -1.83 -6.34 9.36
CA HIS A 106 -1.13 -7.61 9.26
C HIS A 106 0.32 -7.35 8.91
N VAL A 107 1.22 -7.64 9.83
CA VAL A 107 2.67 -7.54 9.67
C VAL A 107 3.24 -8.94 9.52
N ASP A 108 4.12 -9.12 8.54
CA ASP A 108 4.75 -10.41 8.28
C ASP A 108 6.05 -10.27 7.48
N GLY A 109 6.85 -11.33 7.50
CA GLY A 109 8.13 -11.40 6.82
C GLY A 109 8.12 -12.31 5.59
N TYR A 110 8.70 -11.84 4.50
CA TYR A 110 8.90 -12.61 3.27
C TYR A 110 10.36 -13.01 3.10
N ASP A 111 10.62 -14.30 3.29
CA ASP A 111 11.97 -14.87 3.42
C ASP A 111 12.49 -15.57 2.15
N LYS A 112 11.83 -15.40 0.98
CA LYS A 112 12.25 -16.13 -0.23
C LYS A 112 13.63 -15.73 -0.77
N LEU A 113 14.09 -14.51 -0.47
CA LEU A 113 15.43 -14.03 -0.84
C LEU A 113 16.45 -14.19 0.30
N LYS A 114 16.03 -14.72 1.45
CA LYS A 114 16.88 -14.90 2.64
C LYS A 114 18.12 -15.78 2.40
N PRO A 115 18.07 -16.83 1.54
CA PRO A 115 19.28 -17.56 1.15
C PRO A 115 20.38 -16.66 0.54
N PHE A 116 19.99 -15.54 -0.05
CA PHE A 116 20.89 -14.55 -0.69
C PHE A 116 21.19 -13.35 0.22
N GLY A 117 20.70 -13.35 1.46
CA GLY A 117 20.96 -12.30 2.44
C GLY A 117 19.93 -11.17 2.48
N ILE A 118 18.82 -11.27 1.74
CA ILE A 118 17.79 -10.23 1.71
C ILE A 118 16.48 -10.79 2.27
N CYS A 119 15.90 -10.09 3.25
CA CYS A 119 14.57 -10.35 3.77
C CYS A 119 13.67 -9.17 3.44
N ILE A 120 12.36 -9.39 3.31
CA ILE A 120 11.40 -8.30 3.07
C ILE A 120 10.40 -8.26 4.23
N SER A 121 10.27 -7.11 4.89
CA SER A 121 9.20 -6.83 5.85
C SER A 121 8.02 -6.22 5.13
N GLY A 122 6.81 -6.73 5.36
CA GLY A 122 5.58 -6.19 4.78
C GLY A 122 4.54 -5.90 5.84
N CYS A 123 3.69 -4.91 5.56
CA CYS A 123 2.47 -4.68 6.30
C CYS A 123 1.33 -4.32 5.37
N ILE A 124 0.17 -4.95 5.60
CA ILE A 124 -1.04 -4.69 4.85
C ILE A 124 -2.21 -4.42 5.80
N ASP A 125 -3.03 -3.45 5.44
CA ASP A 125 -4.27 -3.18 6.14
C ASP A 125 -5.33 -4.27 5.86
N GLY A 126 -5.92 -4.83 6.92
CA GLY A 126 -6.86 -5.95 6.82
C GLY A 126 -8.20 -5.62 6.13
N PHE A 127 -8.61 -4.35 6.11
CA PHE A 127 -9.86 -3.89 5.51
C PHE A 127 -9.65 -3.40 4.07
N SER A 128 -8.80 -2.40 3.90
CA SER A 128 -8.58 -1.74 2.61
C SER A 128 -7.66 -2.53 1.69
N ARG A 129 -6.86 -3.45 2.25
CA ARG A 129 -5.77 -4.16 1.55
C ARG A 129 -4.69 -3.21 1.02
N LYS A 130 -4.59 -2.01 1.60
CA LYS A 130 -3.50 -1.07 1.32
C LYS A 130 -2.22 -1.64 1.91
N VAL A 131 -1.19 -1.77 1.09
CA VAL A 131 0.16 -2.08 1.57
C VAL A 131 0.69 -0.82 2.21
N LEU A 132 0.97 -0.90 3.51
CA LEU A 132 1.38 0.23 4.32
C LEU A 132 2.90 0.42 4.26
N TRP A 133 3.64 -0.68 4.32
CA TRP A 133 5.07 -0.71 4.01
C TRP A 133 5.45 -2.03 3.35
N LEU A 134 6.56 -1.98 2.60
CA LEU A 134 7.22 -3.11 1.96
C LEU A 134 8.71 -2.80 1.87
N LYS A 135 9.49 -3.27 2.84
CA LYS A 135 10.88 -2.83 3.04
C LYS A 135 11.84 -4.02 2.99
N PRO A 136 12.80 -4.03 2.05
CA PRO A 136 13.87 -5.01 2.07
C PRO A 136 14.92 -4.59 3.10
N TYR A 137 15.51 -5.60 3.75
CA TYR A 137 16.62 -5.43 4.69
C TYR A 137 17.39 -6.75 4.87
N TYR A 138 18.54 -6.73 5.54
CA TYR A 138 19.30 -7.97 5.80
C TYR A 138 18.72 -8.82 6.94
N THR A 139 17.85 -8.24 7.78
CA THR A 139 17.17 -8.94 8.88
C THR A 139 15.68 -8.63 8.90
N ASN A 140 14.89 -9.62 9.32
CA ASN A 140 13.44 -9.49 9.57
C ASN A 140 13.05 -9.90 10.99
N ASN A 141 14.06 -10.21 11.82
CA ASN A 141 13.87 -10.74 13.17
C ASN A 141 14.14 -9.68 14.24
N ASP A 142 14.65 -8.51 13.85
CA ASP A 142 14.94 -7.41 14.78
C ASP A 142 13.66 -6.62 15.09
N PRO A 143 13.13 -6.69 16.32
CA PRO A 143 11.89 -6.00 16.68
C PRO A 143 12.04 -4.48 16.62
N TYR A 144 13.23 -3.91 16.79
CA TYR A 144 13.46 -2.47 16.72
C TYR A 144 13.30 -1.95 15.29
N ILE A 145 13.80 -2.70 14.31
CA ILE A 145 13.64 -2.37 12.88
C ILE A 145 12.16 -2.41 12.49
N ILE A 146 11.42 -3.45 12.90
CA ILE A 146 9.98 -3.57 12.63
C ILE A 146 9.19 -2.46 13.35
N ALA A 147 9.56 -2.12 14.58
CA ALA A 147 8.96 -1.01 15.31
C ALA A 147 9.25 0.34 14.64
N GLY A 148 10.43 0.51 14.04
CA GLY A 148 10.78 1.68 13.22
C GLY A 148 9.83 1.83 12.03
N TYR A 149 9.68 0.78 11.22
CA TYR A 149 8.74 0.80 10.09
C TYR A 149 7.30 1.10 10.54
N PHE A 150 6.88 0.55 11.67
CA PHE A 150 5.56 0.82 12.25
C PHE A 150 5.40 2.29 12.62
N LEU A 151 6.33 2.88 13.37
CA LEU A 151 6.25 4.28 13.78
C LEU A 151 6.32 5.25 12.59
N GLU A 152 7.25 5.02 11.65
CA GLU A 152 7.35 5.79 10.40
C GLU A 152 6.01 5.81 9.67
N THR A 153 5.36 4.64 9.57
CA THR A 153 4.05 4.49 8.92
C THR A 153 2.94 5.20 9.68
N VAL A 154 2.90 5.09 11.01
CA VAL A 154 1.92 5.77 11.86
C VAL A 154 2.03 7.29 11.72
N VAL A 155 3.26 7.82 11.70
CA VAL A 155 3.52 9.25 11.50
C VAL A 155 3.11 9.70 10.11
N ALA A 156 3.50 8.95 9.06
CA ALA A 156 3.17 9.28 7.68
C ALA A 156 1.67 9.24 7.38
N LEU A 157 0.92 8.35 8.05
CA LEU A 157 -0.53 8.19 7.86
C LEU A 157 -1.37 9.00 8.85
N HIS A 158 -0.73 9.70 9.80
CA HIS A 158 -1.40 10.40 10.91
C HIS A 158 -2.42 9.50 11.65
N GLY A 159 -2.15 8.21 11.77
CA GLY A 159 -3.11 7.23 12.27
C GLY A 159 -2.48 5.93 12.72
N CYS A 160 -3.06 5.31 13.75
CA CYS A 160 -2.59 4.07 14.35
C CYS A 160 -3.69 3.00 14.30
N PRO A 161 -3.37 1.72 14.04
CA PRO A 161 -4.35 0.66 14.14
C PRO A 161 -4.77 0.42 15.59
N LYS A 162 -5.98 -0.12 15.80
CA LYS A 162 -6.35 -0.65 17.12
C LYS A 162 -5.64 -1.98 17.42
N ILE A 163 -5.32 -2.75 16.38
CA ILE A 163 -4.80 -4.10 16.48
C ILE A 163 -3.68 -4.27 15.45
N VAL A 164 -2.54 -4.78 15.90
CA VAL A 164 -1.46 -5.26 15.03
C VAL A 164 -1.38 -6.78 15.19
N ARG A 165 -1.34 -7.52 14.08
CA ARG A 165 -1.13 -8.97 14.07
C ARG A 165 0.18 -9.28 13.38
N GLN A 166 1.03 -10.00 14.09
CA GLN A 166 2.32 -10.47 13.61
C GLN A 166 2.48 -11.94 13.99
N THR A 167 3.19 -12.68 13.15
CA THR A 167 3.59 -14.07 13.33
C THR A 167 4.89 -14.12 14.16
N GLY A 168 4.86 -14.69 15.37
CA GLY A 168 6.05 -14.79 16.24
C GLY A 168 5.75 -14.99 17.73
N ASN A 169 6.76 -15.40 18.51
CA ASN A 169 6.63 -15.75 19.94
C ASN A 169 6.60 -14.55 20.92
N GLN A 170 6.72 -13.29 20.45
CA GLN A 170 6.81 -12.09 21.29
C GLN A 170 5.94 -10.92 20.78
N CYS A 171 4.68 -11.17 20.39
CA CYS A 171 3.77 -10.12 19.90
C CYS A 171 2.51 -9.98 20.77
N TYR A 172 1.99 -8.75 20.90
CA TYR A 172 0.84 -8.36 21.76
C TYR A 172 -0.46 -9.13 21.44
N ILE A 173 -0.66 -9.63 20.21
CA ILE A 173 -1.76 -10.53 19.84
C ILE A 173 -1.23 -11.68 18.97
N LYS A 174 -1.27 -12.90 19.53
CA LYS A 174 -0.86 -14.15 18.86
C LYS A 174 -1.95 -14.61 17.87
N GLY A 175 -1.58 -14.73 16.60
CA GLY A 175 -2.38 -15.45 15.60
C GLY A 175 -1.56 -16.58 15.00
N THR A 176 -2.20 -17.69 14.64
CA THR A 176 -1.57 -18.73 13.81
C THR A 176 -1.22 -18.17 12.43
N SER A 177 -0.25 -18.74 11.69
CA SER A 177 0.04 -18.36 10.29
C SER A 177 -1.22 -18.41 9.41
N THR A 178 -2.14 -19.34 9.71
CA THR A 178 -3.46 -19.46 9.08
C THR A 178 -4.40 -18.26 9.32
N SER A 179 -4.05 -17.33 10.21
CA SER A 179 -4.81 -16.11 10.53
C SER A 179 -4.24 -14.84 9.88
N ASN A 180 -3.06 -14.91 9.25
CA ASN A 180 -2.42 -13.83 8.48
C ASN A 180 -2.72 -13.92 6.97
N GLN A 181 -3.90 -14.43 6.62
CA GLN A 181 -4.29 -14.76 5.25
C GLN A 181 -4.18 -13.59 4.26
N ARG A 182 -4.32 -12.35 4.72
CA ARG A 182 -4.28 -11.16 3.85
C ARG A 182 -2.88 -10.91 3.30
N ILE A 183 -1.90 -10.85 4.18
CA ILE A 183 -0.51 -10.62 3.78
C ILE A 183 0.07 -11.84 3.07
N GLU A 184 -0.31 -13.05 3.49
CA GLU A 184 0.07 -14.30 2.82
C GLU A 184 -0.47 -14.40 1.40
N ALA A 185 -1.76 -14.07 1.19
CA ALA A 185 -2.33 -14.01 -0.16
C ALA A 185 -1.63 -12.94 -1.00
N TRP A 186 -1.26 -11.81 -0.40
CA TRP A 186 -0.54 -10.74 -1.06
C TRP A 186 0.90 -11.14 -1.42
N TRP A 187 1.60 -11.90 -0.58
CA TRP A 187 2.90 -12.50 -0.91
C TRP A 187 2.82 -13.40 -2.15
N GLY A 188 1.72 -14.12 -2.31
CA GLY A 188 1.45 -14.90 -3.51
C GLY A 188 1.35 -14.06 -4.78
N ILE A 189 0.86 -12.82 -4.68
CA ILE A 189 0.80 -11.86 -5.79
C ILE A 189 2.19 -11.26 -6.02
N LEU A 190 2.87 -10.79 -4.97
CA LEU A 190 4.22 -10.25 -5.08
C LEU A 190 5.16 -11.26 -5.76
N ARG A 191 5.07 -12.53 -5.38
CA ARG A 191 5.86 -13.60 -5.98
C ARG A 191 5.63 -13.69 -7.49
N LYS A 192 4.39 -13.64 -7.95
CA LYS A 192 4.05 -13.78 -9.38
C LYS A 192 4.48 -12.57 -10.20
N GLU A 193 4.31 -11.37 -9.66
CA GLU A 193 4.49 -10.13 -10.42
C GLU A 193 5.93 -9.59 -10.38
N ASN A 194 6.67 -9.82 -9.29
CA ASN A 194 8.02 -9.26 -9.13
C ASN A 194 9.01 -10.27 -8.51
N GLY A 195 8.63 -10.95 -7.43
CA GLY A 195 9.57 -11.75 -6.63
C GLY A 195 10.19 -12.94 -7.37
N ASN A 196 9.49 -13.53 -8.35
CA ASN A 196 10.01 -14.69 -9.08
C ASN A 196 11.25 -14.35 -9.91
N PHE A 197 11.31 -13.15 -10.48
CA PHE A 197 12.47 -12.67 -11.23
C PHE A 197 13.73 -12.68 -10.36
N TRP A 198 13.70 -12.07 -9.18
CA TRP A 198 14.84 -12.01 -8.26
C TRP A 198 15.27 -13.39 -7.75
N ILE A 199 14.30 -14.28 -7.50
CA ILE A 199 14.57 -15.66 -7.12
C ILE A 199 15.36 -16.35 -8.24
N GLU A 200 14.87 -16.32 -9.47
CA GLU A 200 15.53 -16.95 -10.63
C GLU A 200 16.89 -16.31 -10.94
N PHE A 201 16.99 -14.99 -10.83
CA PHE A 201 18.22 -14.24 -11.08
C PHE A 201 19.35 -14.67 -10.14
N PHE A 202 19.08 -14.71 -8.83
CA PHE A 202 20.10 -15.13 -7.87
C PHE A 202 20.35 -16.63 -7.89
N HIS A 203 19.35 -17.45 -8.22
CA HIS A 203 19.57 -18.88 -8.47
C HIS A 203 20.51 -19.11 -9.66
N ALA A 204 20.35 -18.38 -10.77
CA ALA A 204 21.26 -18.46 -11.91
C ALA A 204 22.70 -18.08 -11.52
N MET A 205 22.89 -17.11 -10.63
CA MET A 205 24.23 -16.79 -10.10
C MET A 205 24.84 -17.94 -9.29
N LYS A 206 24.02 -18.63 -8.49
CA LYS A 206 24.44 -19.80 -7.73
C LYS A 206 24.77 -20.98 -8.65
N ASP A 207 23.93 -21.26 -9.62
CA ASP A 207 24.07 -22.39 -10.54
C ASP A 207 25.30 -22.22 -11.45
N ASN A 208 25.66 -20.98 -11.80
CA ASN A 208 26.88 -20.65 -12.53
C ASN A 208 28.14 -20.61 -11.65
N GLY A 209 28.05 -20.94 -10.36
CA GLY A 209 29.18 -20.95 -9.43
C GLY A 209 29.70 -19.57 -9.02
N THR A 210 29.03 -18.49 -9.42
CA THR A 210 29.42 -17.10 -9.07
C THR A 210 29.00 -16.69 -7.66
N PHE A 211 28.04 -17.42 -7.05
CA PHE A 211 27.56 -17.19 -5.69
C PHE A 211 27.73 -18.46 -4.84
N SER A 212 28.54 -18.39 -3.79
CA SER A 212 28.80 -19.51 -2.87
C SER A 212 27.85 -19.55 -1.67
N GLY A 213 27.16 -18.44 -1.37
CA GLY A 213 26.34 -18.31 -0.16
C GLY A 213 27.12 -18.00 1.11
N SER A 214 28.42 -17.69 0.97
CA SER A 214 29.27 -17.22 2.06
C SER A 214 28.73 -15.93 2.68
N VAL A 215 29.25 -15.59 3.86
CA VAL A 215 28.92 -14.32 4.52
C VAL A 215 29.32 -13.14 3.62
N LEU A 216 30.49 -13.22 2.96
CA LEU A 216 30.94 -12.21 2.01
C LEU A 216 29.93 -12.05 0.86
N ASP A 217 29.56 -13.15 0.20
CA ASP A 217 28.62 -13.08 -0.93
C ASP A 217 27.27 -12.46 -0.55
N LYS A 218 26.73 -12.82 0.62
CA LYS A 218 25.46 -12.22 1.10
C LYS A 218 25.61 -10.71 1.35
N ASN A 219 26.73 -10.26 1.90
CA ASN A 219 26.98 -8.83 2.10
C ASN A 219 27.19 -8.11 0.76
N LEU A 220 27.87 -8.71 -0.20
CA LEU A 220 28.03 -8.13 -1.54
C LEU A 220 26.70 -8.07 -2.30
N ILE A 221 25.83 -9.08 -2.14
CA ILE A 221 24.46 -9.02 -2.68
C ILE A 221 23.67 -7.88 -2.03
N GLN A 222 23.74 -7.74 -0.70
CA GLN A 222 23.11 -6.63 0.01
C GLN A 222 23.65 -5.27 -0.48
N PHE A 223 24.97 -5.15 -0.67
CA PHE A 223 25.58 -3.93 -1.17
C PHE A 223 25.10 -3.56 -2.58
N CYS A 224 25.15 -4.52 -3.51
CA CYS A 224 24.95 -4.23 -4.94
C CYS A 224 23.48 -4.17 -5.36
N PHE A 225 22.58 -4.90 -4.68
CA PHE A 225 21.21 -5.10 -5.16
C PHE A 225 20.12 -4.53 -4.25
N MET A 226 20.41 -4.20 -2.98
CA MET A 226 19.37 -3.82 -2.02
C MET A 226 18.62 -2.55 -2.45
N HIS A 227 19.31 -1.53 -2.96
CA HIS A 227 18.67 -0.29 -3.40
C HIS A 227 17.79 -0.49 -4.64
N ILE A 228 18.20 -1.37 -5.56
CA ILE A 228 17.41 -1.71 -6.76
C ILE A 228 16.11 -2.41 -6.33
N ILE A 229 16.24 -3.43 -5.49
CA ILE A 229 15.10 -4.17 -4.95
C ILE A 229 14.18 -3.24 -4.17
N GLU A 230 14.72 -2.33 -3.36
CA GLU A 230 13.91 -1.35 -2.63
C GLU A 230 13.14 -0.43 -3.57
N ASN A 231 13.77 0.08 -4.63
CA ASN A 231 13.12 0.93 -5.62
C ASN A 231 11.98 0.20 -6.34
N GLU A 232 12.21 -1.04 -6.77
CA GLU A 232 11.17 -1.86 -7.38
C GLU A 232 10.01 -2.15 -6.43
N LEU A 233 10.30 -2.51 -5.17
CA LEU A 233 9.27 -2.75 -4.16
C LEU A 233 8.44 -1.49 -3.89
N ASN A 234 9.07 -0.31 -3.86
CA ASN A 234 8.37 0.97 -3.73
C ASN A 234 7.40 1.19 -4.91
N GLU A 235 7.80 0.86 -6.15
CA GLU A 235 6.91 0.93 -7.31
C GLU A 235 5.77 -0.09 -7.24
N VAL A 236 6.04 -1.33 -6.79
CA VAL A 236 5.00 -2.34 -6.56
C VAL A 236 3.95 -1.82 -5.57
N VAL A 237 4.37 -1.20 -4.46
CA VAL A 237 3.45 -0.59 -3.48
C VAL A 237 2.62 0.52 -4.10
N LYS A 238 3.23 1.42 -4.88
CA LYS A 238 2.51 2.51 -5.57
C LYS A 238 1.45 1.95 -6.50
N ILE A 239 1.81 1.03 -7.38
CA ILE A 239 0.91 0.39 -8.36
C ILE A 239 -0.21 -0.36 -7.63
N TRP A 240 0.14 -1.16 -6.62
CA TRP A 240 -0.84 -1.89 -5.83
C TRP A 240 -1.81 -0.95 -5.10
N ASN A 241 -1.36 0.13 -4.49
CA ASN A 241 -2.26 0.97 -3.71
C ASN A 241 -3.27 1.74 -4.58
N VAL A 242 -2.99 1.94 -5.87
CA VAL A 242 -3.89 2.63 -6.81
C VAL A 242 -4.72 1.69 -7.71
N HIS A 243 -4.37 0.40 -7.79
CA HIS A 243 -5.13 -0.55 -8.61
C HIS A 243 -6.53 -0.76 -8.03
N ARG A 244 -7.51 -1.04 -8.89
CA ARG A 244 -8.89 -1.32 -8.45
C ARG A 244 -9.02 -2.82 -8.18
N ILE A 245 -9.31 -3.18 -6.94
CA ILE A 245 -9.62 -4.58 -6.61
C ILE A 245 -11.06 -4.89 -7.03
N SER A 246 -11.23 -5.94 -7.83
CA SER A 246 -12.53 -6.39 -8.35
C SER A 246 -13.34 -7.18 -7.31
N SER A 247 -14.65 -7.26 -7.55
CA SER A 247 -15.59 -8.10 -6.79
C SER A 247 -15.20 -9.58 -6.84
N SER A 248 -15.31 -10.25 -5.70
CA SER A 248 -15.37 -11.71 -5.61
C SER A 248 -16.80 -12.11 -5.23
N ARG A 249 -17.30 -13.22 -5.79
CA ARG A 249 -18.68 -13.72 -5.61
C ARG A 249 -19.10 -13.97 -4.15
N LYS A 250 -18.15 -13.99 -3.20
CA LYS A 250 -18.40 -14.24 -1.76
C LYS A 250 -17.90 -13.11 -0.84
N ALA A 251 -17.46 -11.98 -1.37
CA ALA A 251 -16.77 -10.98 -0.56
C ALA A 251 -17.74 -10.04 0.17
N LEU A 252 -17.79 -10.15 1.51
CA LEU A 252 -18.27 -9.10 2.44
C LEU A 252 -17.34 -7.86 2.46
N MET A 253 -16.33 -7.83 1.59
CA MET A 253 -15.22 -6.88 1.64
C MET A 253 -15.40 -5.71 0.68
N PRO A 254 -14.86 -4.54 1.04
CA PRO A 254 -14.98 -3.35 0.21
C PRO A 254 -14.27 -3.53 -1.13
N ILE A 255 -14.98 -3.16 -2.19
CA ILE A 255 -14.49 -3.13 -3.57
C ILE A 255 -14.00 -1.71 -3.85
N GLY A 256 -12.83 -1.56 -4.46
CA GLY A 256 -12.28 -0.25 -4.73
C GLY A 256 -10.77 -0.24 -4.82
N LYS A 257 -10.21 0.96 -4.86
CA LYS A 257 -8.76 1.17 -4.80
C LYS A 257 -8.31 1.13 -3.34
N PRO A 258 -7.27 0.36 -2.97
CA PRO A 258 -6.82 0.25 -1.58
C PRO A 258 -6.59 1.59 -0.90
N ILE A 259 -5.99 2.55 -1.61
CA ILE A 259 -5.77 3.90 -1.07
C ILE A 259 -7.09 4.62 -0.74
N VAL A 260 -8.05 4.62 -1.65
CA VAL A 260 -9.37 5.25 -1.46
C VAL A 260 -10.13 4.58 -0.33
N LEU A 261 -10.07 3.24 -0.26
CA LEU A 261 -10.72 2.46 0.80
C LEU A 261 -10.11 2.76 2.18
N TYR A 262 -8.78 2.95 2.23
CA TYR A 262 -8.08 3.29 3.47
C TYR A 262 -8.45 4.69 3.94
N ASP A 263 -8.40 5.67 3.04
CA ASP A 263 -8.65 7.08 3.36
C ASP A 263 -10.12 7.30 3.76
N LEU A 264 -11.06 6.68 3.05
CA LEU A 264 -12.46 6.75 3.41
C LEU A 264 -12.73 6.13 4.79
N ARG A 265 -12.13 4.97 5.09
CA ARG A 265 -12.24 4.38 6.43
C ARG A 265 -11.64 5.32 7.47
N TYR A 266 -10.45 5.89 7.21
CA TYR A 266 -9.80 6.82 8.13
C TYR A 266 -10.70 8.03 8.42
N HIS A 267 -11.25 8.70 7.41
CA HIS A 267 -12.16 9.83 7.61
C HIS A 267 -13.41 9.46 8.42
N ILE A 268 -14.01 8.30 8.15
CA ILE A 268 -15.17 7.81 8.90
C ILE A 268 -14.78 7.51 10.36
N CYS A 269 -13.61 6.93 10.59
CA CYS A 269 -13.18 6.52 11.92
C CYS A 269 -12.65 7.69 12.76
N THR A 270 -11.97 8.67 12.18
CA THR A 270 -11.53 9.88 12.90
C THR A 270 -12.72 10.69 13.42
N ILE A 271 -13.88 10.59 12.76
CA ILE A 271 -15.15 11.20 13.20
C ILE A 271 -15.90 10.32 14.22
N LEU A 272 -15.75 8.98 14.17
CA LEU A 272 -16.53 8.02 14.98
C LEU A 272 -15.79 7.42 16.19
N LEU A 273 -14.47 7.30 16.15
CA LEU A 273 -13.63 6.56 17.08
C LEU A 273 -12.30 7.30 17.23
N THR A 274 -12.21 8.13 18.25
CA THR A 274 -11.05 8.94 18.60
C THR A 274 -9.79 8.08 18.77
N ILE A 275 -9.02 7.86 17.71
CA ILE A 275 -7.64 7.37 17.75
C ILE A 275 -6.77 8.52 17.28
N TYR A 276 -6.64 9.54 18.13
CA TYR A 276 -5.71 10.63 17.89
C TYR A 276 -4.32 10.14 18.26
N VAL A 277 -3.42 10.11 17.28
CA VAL A 277 -2.01 9.86 17.52
C VAL A 277 -1.35 11.22 17.71
N CYS A 278 -0.84 11.51 18.91
CA CYS A 278 -0.13 12.75 19.18
C CYS A 278 1.19 12.77 18.39
N PRO A 279 1.38 13.70 17.43
CA PRO A 279 2.58 13.72 16.60
C PRO A 279 3.86 13.92 17.42
N ASN A 280 3.78 14.59 18.56
CA ASN A 280 4.91 14.85 19.45
C ASN A 280 5.35 13.59 20.21
N GLU A 281 4.41 12.74 20.63
CA GLU A 281 4.72 11.46 21.28
C GLU A 281 5.37 10.49 20.29
N CYS A 282 4.87 10.41 19.05
CA CYS A 282 5.50 9.60 18.02
C CYS A 282 6.91 10.08 17.67
N LYS A 283 7.13 11.40 17.58
CA LYS A 283 8.48 11.95 17.35
C LYS A 283 9.43 11.65 18.51
N ALA A 284 8.96 11.72 19.75
CA ALA A 284 9.75 11.32 20.91
C ALA A 284 10.10 9.83 20.83
N CYS A 285 9.16 8.95 20.50
CA CYS A 285 9.45 7.53 20.31
C CYS A 285 10.43 7.27 19.16
N LEU A 286 10.32 7.99 18.04
CA LEU A 286 11.25 7.88 16.91
C LEU A 286 12.69 8.22 17.29
N GLN A 287 12.92 9.10 18.28
CA GLN A 287 14.27 9.40 18.77
C GLN A 287 14.92 8.22 19.52
N TYR A 288 14.12 7.28 20.02
CA TYR A 288 14.58 6.09 20.75
C TYR A 288 14.59 4.82 19.90
N ILE A 289 14.01 4.85 18.70
CA ILE A 289 14.05 3.73 17.77
C ILE A 289 15.20 3.92 16.80
N VAL A 290 16.07 2.91 16.72
CA VAL A 290 17.12 2.81 15.71
C VAL A 290 16.46 2.88 14.33
N THR A 291 16.59 4.01 13.65
CA THR A 291 16.24 4.12 12.24
C THR A 291 17.13 3.17 11.44
N ARG A 292 16.60 2.64 10.34
CA ARG A 292 17.34 1.76 9.43
C ARG A 292 18.76 2.33 9.21
N SER A 293 19.78 1.51 9.46
CA SER A 293 21.17 1.93 9.28
C SER A 293 21.38 2.37 7.83
N GLU A 294 22.23 3.37 7.61
CA GLU A 294 22.71 3.71 6.27
C GLU A 294 23.47 2.52 5.65
N CYS A 295 24.06 1.67 6.50
CA CYS A 295 24.69 0.43 6.09
C CYS A 295 23.63 -0.59 5.65
N MET A 296 23.63 -0.91 4.36
CA MET A 296 22.74 -1.92 3.79
C MET A 296 23.27 -3.35 3.98
N CYS A 297 24.54 -3.48 4.33
CA CYS A 297 25.19 -4.74 4.63
C CYS A 297 24.96 -5.17 6.08
N SER A 298 24.92 -6.48 6.31
CA SER A 298 24.93 -7.04 7.66
C SER A 298 26.26 -6.80 8.41
N LEU A 299 27.35 -6.59 7.67
CA LEU A 299 28.69 -6.29 8.20
C LEU A 299 29.15 -4.91 7.72
N GLN A 300 29.35 -3.99 8.68
CA GLN A 300 29.86 -2.64 8.41
C GLN A 300 31.21 -2.65 7.68
N VAL A 301 32.12 -3.55 8.09
CA VAL A 301 33.46 -3.67 7.48
C VAL A 301 33.38 -3.94 5.97
N VAL A 302 32.42 -4.77 5.53
CA VAL A 302 32.25 -5.07 4.10
C VAL A 302 31.69 -3.84 3.37
N TRP A 303 30.76 -3.11 3.99
CA TRP A 303 30.22 -1.88 3.43
C TRP A 303 31.30 -0.82 3.23
N ASP A 304 32.11 -0.57 4.25
CA ASP A 304 33.18 0.43 4.21
C ASP A 304 34.22 0.06 3.14
N LEU A 305 34.63 -1.21 3.09
CA LEU A 305 35.55 -1.72 2.07
C LEU A 305 34.99 -1.55 0.66
N CYS A 306 33.73 -1.89 0.42
CA CYS A 306 33.11 -1.75 -0.90
C CYS A 306 33.07 -0.27 -1.35
N ASN A 307 32.75 0.66 -0.44
CA ASN A 307 32.75 2.09 -0.75
C ASN A 307 34.15 2.62 -1.11
N ILE A 308 35.19 2.15 -0.40
CA ILE A 308 36.58 2.48 -0.73
C ILE A 308 36.92 1.97 -2.12
N LEU A 309 36.70 0.68 -2.38
CA LEU A 309 37.02 0.04 -3.67
C LEU A 309 36.28 0.69 -4.85
N ILE A 310 35.01 1.06 -4.67
CA ILE A 310 34.23 1.78 -5.69
C ILE A 310 34.83 3.15 -5.98
N THR A 311 35.24 3.87 -4.94
CA THR A 311 35.84 5.19 -5.08
C THR A 311 37.20 5.11 -5.77
N GLU A 312 38.05 4.16 -5.37
CA GLU A 312 39.39 3.95 -5.95
C GLU A 312 39.34 3.53 -7.42
N ASN A 313 38.38 2.67 -7.78
CA ASN A 313 38.21 2.18 -9.14
C ASN A 313 37.28 3.06 -10.00
N ASN A 314 36.77 4.17 -9.44
CA ASN A 314 35.82 5.08 -10.07
C ASN A 314 34.60 4.36 -10.69
N TRP A 315 34.05 3.39 -9.96
CA TRP A 315 32.87 2.65 -10.38
C TRP A 315 31.58 3.43 -10.07
N SER A 316 30.60 3.31 -10.96
CA SER A 316 29.28 3.92 -10.76
C SER A 316 28.37 3.03 -9.91
N ILE A 317 27.48 3.66 -9.16
CA ILE A 317 26.39 2.96 -8.46
C ILE A 317 25.47 2.34 -9.52
N PRO A 318 25.16 1.03 -9.42
CA PRO A 318 24.32 0.34 -10.41
C PRO A 318 22.89 0.89 -10.49
N CYS A 319 22.35 1.03 -11.68
CA CYS A 319 20.95 1.42 -11.90
C CYS A 319 20.03 0.22 -12.14
N ASP A 320 20.57 -0.91 -12.61
CA ASP A 320 19.82 -2.14 -12.89
C ASP A 320 20.50 -3.42 -12.40
N CYS A 321 19.78 -4.53 -12.46
CA CYS A 321 20.23 -5.83 -11.95
C CYS A 321 21.49 -6.36 -12.67
N TYR A 322 21.70 -6.03 -13.94
CA TYR A 322 22.85 -6.52 -14.71
C TYR A 322 24.10 -5.72 -14.36
N GLU A 323 23.98 -4.40 -14.25
CA GLU A 323 25.05 -3.54 -13.72
C GLU A 323 25.43 -3.94 -12.29
N ALA A 324 24.44 -4.24 -11.44
CA ALA A 324 24.67 -4.67 -10.07
C ALA A 324 25.41 -6.01 -10.01
N LYS A 325 25.11 -6.93 -10.93
CA LYS A 325 25.83 -8.19 -11.06
C LYS A 325 27.28 -7.98 -11.50
N ILE A 326 27.55 -7.05 -12.41
CA ILE A 326 28.92 -6.72 -12.83
C ILE A 326 29.69 -6.18 -11.63
N LEU A 327 29.13 -5.20 -10.90
CA LEU A 327 29.77 -4.64 -9.71
C LEU A 327 30.02 -5.72 -8.65
N TYR A 328 29.04 -6.59 -8.40
CA TYR A 328 29.18 -7.72 -7.48
C TYR A 328 30.36 -8.62 -7.86
N LEU A 329 30.50 -9.00 -9.13
CA LEU A 329 31.60 -9.87 -9.58
C LEU A 329 32.96 -9.18 -9.43
N ASN A 330 33.04 -7.89 -9.77
CA ASN A 330 34.28 -7.13 -9.66
C ASN A 330 34.73 -7.01 -8.19
N LEU A 331 33.83 -6.60 -7.29
CA LEU A 331 34.11 -6.51 -5.86
C LEU A 331 34.49 -7.86 -5.28
N ARG A 332 33.76 -8.92 -5.64
CA ARG A 332 34.02 -10.27 -5.17
C ARG A 332 35.41 -10.76 -5.56
N ASN A 333 35.82 -10.54 -6.81
CA ASN A 333 37.11 -11.01 -7.29
C ASN A 333 38.26 -10.25 -6.60
N LEU A 334 38.18 -8.92 -6.51
CA LEU A 334 39.20 -8.12 -5.82
C LEU A 334 39.35 -8.53 -4.35
N ILE A 335 38.25 -8.64 -3.61
CA ILE A 335 38.30 -8.99 -2.19
C ILE A 335 38.84 -10.41 -1.99
N LEU A 336 38.52 -11.35 -2.88
CA LEU A 336 39.04 -12.72 -2.78
C LEU A 336 40.52 -12.82 -3.16
N GLU A 337 41.00 -11.99 -4.08
CA GLU A 337 42.43 -11.90 -4.42
C GLU A 337 43.26 -11.35 -3.25
N GLU A 338 42.72 -10.45 -2.44
CA GLU A 338 43.42 -9.89 -1.27
C GLU A 338 43.42 -10.81 -0.03
N ILE A 339 42.54 -11.82 0.01
CA ILE A 339 42.42 -12.77 1.13
C ILE A 339 43.27 -14.05 0.92
N GLN A 340 43.73 -14.30 -0.31
CA GLN A 340 44.66 -15.39 -0.64
C GLN A 340 46.11 -14.98 -0.39
#